data_AF-A0A9E2V9Y5-F1
#
_entry.id   AF-A0A9E2V9Y5-F1
#
_cell.length_a   1.000
_cell.length_b   1.000
_cell.length_c   1.000
_cell.angle_alpha   90.00
_cell.angle_beta   90.00
_cell.angle_gamma   90.00
#
_symmetry.space_group_name_H-M   'P 1'
#
loop_
_entity.id
_entity.type
_entity.pdbx_description
1 polymer ?
#
loop_
_entity_poly.entity_id
_entity_poly.type
_entity_poly.pdbx_seq_one_letter_code
_entity_poly.pdbx_strand_id
1 'polypeptide(L)'
;MSLNVNISMKHFGWMKPCGLKGVEMSSIQRELSHKVSINKVSGAIKKHVESVFGINLIKTSLPELLKILNKHYDSETSSKKTCQKTRMAEAESAIRAGI
;
A
#
# COMPACT_ATOMS: atom_id res chain seq x y z
N MET A 1 0.54 -1.48 8.51
CA MET A 1 0.89 -2.37 9.63
C MET A 1 2.20 -1.90 10.24
N SER A 2 2.32 -1.89 11.57
CA SER A 2 3.60 -1.69 12.28
C SER A 2 3.82 -2.85 13.25
N LEU A 3 5.03 -3.42 13.29
CA LEU A 3 5.40 -4.51 14.19
C LEU A 3 6.57 -4.08 15.07
N ASN A 4 6.37 -4.11 16.40
CA ASN A 4 7.38 -3.75 17.37
C ASN A 4 8.43 -4.87 17.49
N VAL A 5 9.64 -4.67 16.94
CA VAL A 5 10.72 -5.67 17.01
C VAL A 5 11.68 -5.42 18.19
N ASN A 6 12.59 -4.45 18.08
CA ASN A 6 13.61 -4.14 19.10
C ASN A 6 13.46 -2.73 19.68
N ILE A 7 12.26 -2.13 19.55
CA ILE A 7 12.02 -0.75 19.99
C ILE A 7 11.82 -0.70 21.52
N SER A 8 12.31 0.36 22.16
CA SER A 8 12.11 0.61 23.60
C SER A 8 10.64 0.92 23.89
N MET A 9 10.02 0.35 24.93
CA MET A 9 8.61 0.66 25.25
C MET A 9 8.39 2.03 25.92
N LYS A 10 9.45 2.73 26.34
CA LYS A 10 9.35 3.98 27.12
C LYS A 10 8.50 5.07 26.45
N HIS A 11 8.57 5.18 25.12
CA HIS A 11 7.83 6.20 24.37
C HIS A 11 6.32 5.98 24.34
N PHE A 12 5.84 4.73 24.46
CA PHE A 12 4.40 4.45 24.53
C PHE A 12 3.78 4.97 25.84
N GLY A 13 4.56 5.12 26.91
CA GLY A 13 4.10 5.69 28.17
C GLY A 13 3.82 7.21 28.12
N TRP A 14 4.29 7.91 27.10
CA TRP A 14 4.02 9.34 26.92
C TRP A 14 2.69 9.63 26.24
N MET A 15 2.05 8.61 25.67
CA MET A 15 0.78 8.71 24.98
C MET A 15 -0.34 8.10 25.84
N LYS A 16 -1.50 8.76 25.92
CA LYS A 16 -2.70 8.20 26.55
C LYS A 16 -3.69 7.75 25.47
N PRO A 17 -3.74 6.45 25.13
CA PRO A 17 -4.76 5.97 24.21
C PRO A 17 -6.15 6.10 24.86
N CYS A 18 -7.10 6.68 24.14
CA CYS A 18 -8.49 6.73 24.60
C CYS A 18 -9.10 5.32 24.55
N GLY A 19 -9.93 4.97 25.53
CA GLY A 19 -10.70 3.72 25.53
C GLY A 19 -9.93 2.43 25.86
N LEU A 20 -8.60 2.47 25.94
CA LEU A 20 -7.77 1.31 26.28
C LEU A 20 -7.25 1.45 27.71
N LYS A 21 -7.80 0.65 28.64
CA LYS A 21 -7.38 0.59 30.05
C LYS A 21 -6.73 -0.75 30.34
N GLY A 22 -5.65 -0.74 31.13
CA GLY A 22 -4.98 -1.97 31.57
C GLY A 22 -4.22 -2.72 30.48
N VAL A 23 -3.94 -2.09 29.34
CA VAL A 23 -3.13 -2.67 28.26
C VAL A 23 -1.76 -2.00 28.19
N GLU A 24 -0.74 -2.81 27.91
CA GLU A 24 0.61 -2.33 27.60
C GLU A 24 0.99 -2.74 26.19
N MET A 25 1.85 -1.93 25.56
CA MET A 25 2.52 -2.35 24.33
C MET A 25 3.69 -3.28 24.67
N SER A 26 3.97 -4.20 23.75
CA SER A 26 5.16 -5.06 23.82
C SER A 26 5.92 -5.07 22.49
N SER A 27 7.08 -5.75 22.49
CA SER A 27 7.92 -5.98 21.34
C SER A 27 8.48 -7.39 21.35
N ILE A 28 8.88 -7.91 20.19
CA ILE A 28 9.51 -9.23 20.08
C ILE A 28 10.73 -9.33 21.02
N GLN A 29 11.52 -8.27 21.15
CA GLN A 29 12.65 -8.23 22.08
C GLN A 29 12.21 -8.41 23.54
N ARG A 30 11.11 -7.79 23.97
CA ARG A 30 10.62 -7.88 25.35
C ARG A 30 10.11 -9.30 25.64
N GLU A 31 9.35 -9.88 24.71
CA GLU A 31 8.80 -11.23 24.86
C GLU A 31 9.89 -12.32 24.83
N LEU A 32 10.94 -12.15 24.03
CA LEU A 32 12.05 -13.12 23.94
C LEU A 32 13.21 -12.82 24.90
N SER A 33 13.16 -11.71 25.65
CA SER A 33 14.26 -11.23 26.50
C SER A 33 15.60 -10.98 25.79
N HIS A 34 15.63 -10.91 24.45
CA HIS A 34 16.83 -10.61 23.66
C HIS A 34 16.50 -9.92 22.34
N LYS A 35 17.45 -9.17 21.76
CA LYS A 35 17.27 -8.55 20.44
C LYS A 35 17.16 -9.60 19.35
N VAL A 36 16.38 -9.29 18.31
CA VAL A 36 16.21 -10.15 17.12
C VAL A 36 16.67 -9.42 15.86
N SER A 37 17.30 -10.14 14.95
CA SER A 37 17.70 -9.58 13.65
C SER A 37 16.48 -9.13 12.84
N ILE A 38 16.47 -7.86 12.42
CA ILE A 38 15.43 -7.30 11.56
C ILE A 38 15.34 -8.03 10.22
N ASN A 39 16.46 -8.48 9.67
CA ASN A 39 16.47 -9.24 8.41
C ASN A 39 15.75 -10.59 8.56
N LYS A 40 15.95 -11.28 9.70
CA LYS A 40 15.25 -12.53 10.01
C LYS A 40 13.76 -12.31 10.15
N VAL A 41 13.34 -11.27 10.88
CA VAL A 41 11.93 -10.90 11.05
C VAL A 41 11.29 -10.51 9.71
N SER A 42 11.97 -9.70 8.89
CA SER A 42 11.49 -9.30 7.56
C SER A 42 11.28 -10.52 6.65
N GLY A 43 12.21 -11.48 6.66
CA GLY A 43 12.07 -12.73 5.92
C GLY A 43 10.88 -13.56 6.37
N ALA A 44 10.66 -13.68 7.68
CA ALA A 44 9.50 -14.40 8.22
C ALA A 44 8.17 -13.71 7.87
N ILE A 45 8.10 -12.38 7.96
CA ILE A 45 6.90 -11.61 7.58
C ILE A 45 6.55 -11.85 6.11
N LYS A 46 7.53 -11.78 5.20
CA LYS A 46 7.29 -12.02 3.76
C LYS A 46 6.64 -13.39 3.52
N LYS A 47 7.22 -14.44 4.10
CA LYS A 47 6.68 -15.80 4.01
C LYS A 47 5.26 -15.92 4.56
N HIS A 48 4.97 -15.29 5.70
CA HIS A 48 3.63 -15.32 6.28
C HIS A 48 2.62 -14.53 5.45
N VAL A 49 3.01 -13.39 4.88
CA VAL A 49 2.14 -12.64 3.95
C VAL A 49 1.83 -13.50 2.72
N GLU A 50 2.83 -14.10 2.10
CA GLU A 50 2.63 -15.01 0.96
C GLU A 50 1.69 -16.17 1.32
N SER A 51 1.93 -16.83 2.45
CA SER A 51 1.14 -17.98 2.88
C SER A 51 -0.29 -17.64 3.28
N VAL A 52 -0.52 -16.53 3.99
CA VAL A 52 -1.86 -16.14 4.46
C VAL A 52 -2.74 -15.67 3.30
N PHE A 53 -2.16 -14.93 2.36
CA PHE A 53 -2.90 -14.37 1.24
C PHE A 53 -2.87 -15.25 -0.02
N GLY A 54 -2.08 -16.32 -0.04
CA GLY A 54 -1.93 -17.19 -1.22
C GLY A 54 -1.30 -16.48 -2.41
N ILE A 55 -0.37 -15.56 -2.16
CA ILE A 55 0.32 -14.76 -3.18
C ILE A 55 1.82 -15.02 -3.20
N ASN A 56 2.48 -14.64 -4.28
CA ASN A 56 3.94 -14.61 -4.37
C ASN A 56 4.43 -13.17 -4.37
N LEU A 57 5.35 -12.81 -3.47
CA LEU A 57 5.95 -11.49 -3.43
C LEU A 57 7.09 -11.39 -4.44
N ILE A 58 7.00 -10.37 -5.31
CA ILE A 58 8.03 -10.12 -6.32
C ILE A 58 8.95 -9.01 -5.82
N LYS A 59 10.26 -9.27 -5.79
CA LYS A 59 11.26 -8.23 -5.54
C LYS A 59 11.30 -7.31 -6.75
N THR A 60 10.99 -6.03 -6.54
CA THR A 60 10.98 -5.01 -7.59
C THR A 60 11.86 -3.83 -7.20
N SER A 61 12.41 -3.15 -8.20
CA SER A 61 12.98 -1.82 -8.04
C SER A 61 11.91 -0.73 -8.16
N LEU A 62 12.22 0.48 -7.71
CA LEU A 62 11.31 1.63 -7.86
C LEU A 62 11.02 1.95 -9.34
N PRO A 63 11.99 2.00 -10.27
CA PRO A 63 11.71 2.24 -11.68
C PRO A 63 10.77 1.19 -12.30
N GLU A 64 10.93 -0.08 -11.96
CA GLU A 64 10.04 -1.15 -12.44
C GLU A 64 8.63 -1.01 -11.88
N LEU A 65 8.51 -0.68 -10.59
CA LEU A 65 7.22 -0.42 -9.96
C LEU A 65 6.48 0.74 -10.63
N LEU A 66 7.19 1.84 -10.93
CA LEU A 66 6.61 2.99 -11.61
C LEU A 66 6.12 2.66 -13.03
N LYS A 67 6.84 1.80 -13.77
CA LYS A 67 6.37 1.32 -15.08
C LYS A 67 5.05 0.57 -14.98
N ILE A 68 4.88 -0.26 -13.95
CA ILE A 68 3.64 -1.01 -13.72
C ILE A 68 2.50 -0.04 -13.38
N LEU A 69 2.73 0.88 -12.44
CA LEU A 69 1.71 1.84 -12.02
C LEU A 69 1.26 2.77 -13.16
N ASN A 70 2.21 3.26 -13.98
CA ASN A 70 1.90 4.13 -15.10
C ASN A 70 1.10 3.42 -16.21
N LYS A 71 1.37 2.14 -16.48
CA LYS A 71 0.56 1.35 -17.44
C LYS A 71 -0.92 1.29 -17.04
N HIS A 72 -1.22 1.24 -15.74
CA HIS A 72 -2.60 1.24 -15.26
C HIS A 72 -3.23 2.63 -15.33
N TYR A 73 -2.48 3.70 -15.09
CA TYR A 73 -2.96 5.08 -15.20
C TYR A 73 -3.40 5.46 -16.63
N ASP A 74 -2.67 4.99 -17.64
CA ASP A 74 -2.99 5.25 -19.05
C ASP A 74 -4.23 4.48 -19.55
N SER A 75 -4.49 3.29 -18.98
CA SER A 75 -5.64 2.47 -19.37
C SER A 75 -6.99 3.05 -18.91
N GLU A 76 -7.05 3.70 -17.74
CA GLU A 76 -8.26 4.36 -17.24
C GLU A 76 -8.53 5.72 -17.91
N THR A 77 -7.46 6.42 -18.32
CA THR A 77 -7.59 7.74 -18.98
C THR A 77 -7.87 7.62 -20.49
N SER A 78 -7.42 6.56 -21.15
CA SER A 78 -7.74 6.29 -22.57
C SER A 78 -9.23 6.06 -22.80
N SER A 79 -9.92 5.33 -21.90
CA SER A 79 -11.37 5.13 -21.99
C SER A 79 -12.17 6.42 -21.79
N LYS A 80 -11.70 7.34 -20.93
CA LYS A 80 -12.36 8.64 -20.70
C LYS A 80 -12.08 9.65 -21.82
N LYS A 81 -10.87 9.66 -22.37
CA LYS A 81 -10.51 10.51 -23.52
C LYS A 81 -11.27 10.12 -24.78
N THR A 82 -11.41 8.82 -25.07
CA THR A 82 -12.17 8.36 -26.24
C THR A 82 -13.65 8.75 -26.14
N CYS A 83 -14.29 8.56 -24.99
CA CYS A 83 -15.69 8.95 -24.77
C CYS A 83 -15.94 10.47 -24.95
N GLN A 84 -15.02 11.31 -24.47
CA GLN A 84 -15.12 12.76 -24.64
C GLN A 84 -14.87 13.20 -26.09
N LYS A 85 -13.94 12.56 -26.80
CA LYS A 85 -13.62 12.88 -28.19
C LYS A 85 -14.77 12.56 -29.14
N THR A 86 -15.47 11.44 -28.93
CA THR A 86 -16.63 11.05 -29.75
C THR A 86 -17.80 12.01 -29.56
N ARG A 87 -18.10 12.42 -28.33
CA ARG A 87 -19.18 13.38 -28.02
C ARG A 87 -18.93 14.78 -28.60
N MET A 88 -17.69 15.25 -28.60
CA MET A 88 -17.35 16.54 -29.21
C MET A 88 -17.45 16.51 -30.74
N ALA A 89 -17.03 15.40 -31.38
CA ALA A 89 -17.16 15.23 -32.83
C ALA A 89 -18.63 15.14 -33.29
N GLU A 90 -19.49 14.47 -32.51
CA GLU A 90 -20.94 14.40 -32.78
C GLU A 90 -21.61 15.77 -32.63
N ALA A 91 -21.26 16.54 -31.60
CA ALA A 91 -21.77 17.89 -31.39
C ALA A 91 -21.34 18.87 -32.49
N GLU A 92 -20.08 18.82 -32.94
CA GLU A 92 -19.59 19.64 -34.06
C GLU A 92 -20.26 19.28 -35.39
N SER A 93 -20.56 17.99 -35.61
CA SER A 93 -21.32 17.55 -36.79
C SER A 93 -22.77 18.05 -36.77
N ALA A 94 -23.41 18.07 -35.60
CA ALA A 94 -24.79 18.57 -35.45
C ALA A 94 -24.89 20.09 -35.68
N ILE A 95 -23.91 20.86 -35.17
CA ILE A 95 -23.83 22.31 -35.38
C ILE A 95 -23.61 22.64 -36.87
N ARG A 96 -22.78 21.86 -37.58
CA ARG A 96 -22.58 22.04 -39.04
C ARG A 96 -23.78 21.62 -39.88
N ALA A 97 -24.62 20.73 -39.39
CA ALA A 97 -25.83 20.29 -40.05
C ALA A 97 -27.02 21.27 -39.90
N GLY A 98 -26.86 22.35 -39.12
CA GLY A 98 -27.82 23.44 -39.07
C GLY A 98 -29.11 23.12 -38.31
N ILE A 99 -29.00 22.47 -37.15
CA ILE A 99 -30.02 22.48 -36.08
C ILE A 99 -29.61 23.52 -35.05
#